data_AF-K2AG00-F1
#
_entry.id   AF-K2AG00-F1
#
_cell.length_a   1.000
_cell.length_b   1.000
_cell.length_c   1.000
_cell.angle_alpha   90.00
_cell.angle_beta   90.00
_cell.angle_gamma   90.00
#
_symmetry.space_group_name_H-M   'P 1'
#
loop_
_entity.id
_entity.type
_entity.pdbx_description
1 polymer ?
#
loop_
_entity_poly.entity_id
_entity_poly.type
_entity_poly.pdbx_seq_one_letter_code
_entity_poly.pdbx_strand_id
1 'polypeptide(L)'
;MWRIWFVFSVFILLTCGIIARLFYWQIISGYHLKAEATAQYKLELTLPAERGSIITSDGYPIVMNKSASLVYAEPANIDNHKVFSELVSQVLQIDVASVAAMISDTSKMWSPILHKVDEEKIQELKLLNVKGLGFEKEPKRYYPEGSMAAQLLGFVGLDQNGNDVGYFGLEGYYNRELQGKAGSITIEKDVTGAPILVGDSTRIEPENGSTMVLWLDRTMQNIVEKKLIEGIQKYGAKEGSVVVMDPTTGGILAMASYPSY
;
A
#
# COMPACT_ATOMS: atom_id res chain seq x y z
N MET A 1 43.45 -40.55 49.18
CA MET A 1 43.77 -39.38 48.35
C MET A 1 43.36 -39.54 46.88
N TRP A 2 43.81 -40.58 46.15
CA TRP A 2 43.50 -40.76 44.71
C TRP A 2 42.01 -40.77 44.33
N ARG A 3 41.15 -41.42 45.13
CA ARG A 3 39.69 -41.48 44.87
C ARG A 3 39.03 -40.08 44.89
N ILE A 4 39.50 -39.18 45.74
CA ILE A 4 38.96 -37.81 45.86
C ILE A 4 39.38 -36.97 44.63
N TRP A 5 40.64 -37.09 44.20
CA TRP A 5 41.15 -36.42 43.01
C TRP A 5 40.48 -36.89 41.72
N PHE A 6 40.14 -38.18 41.63
CA PHE A 6 39.39 -38.72 40.50
C PHE A 6 37.98 -38.11 40.41
N VAL A 7 37.23 -38.12 41.52
CA VAL A 7 35.87 -37.53 41.56
C VAL A 7 35.90 -36.03 41.25
N PHE A 8 36.88 -35.31 41.80
CA PHE A 8 37.04 -33.87 41.54
C PHE A 8 37.35 -33.59 40.05
N SER A 9 38.19 -34.42 39.42
CA SER A 9 38.52 -34.29 38.00
C SER A 9 37.31 -34.55 37.11
N VAL A 10 36.50 -35.56 37.42
CA VAL A 10 35.23 -35.83 36.71
C VAL A 10 34.27 -34.64 36.84
N PHE A 11 34.15 -34.05 38.03
CA PHE A 11 33.29 -32.90 38.26
C PHE A 11 33.74 -31.65 37.48
N ILE A 12 35.04 -31.38 37.42
CA ILE A 12 35.61 -30.30 36.60
C ILE A 12 35.29 -30.54 35.13
N LEU A 13 35.47 -31.75 34.62
CA LEU A 13 35.24 -32.07 33.22
C LEU A 13 33.77 -31.88 32.84
N LEU A 14 32.84 -32.29 33.71
CA LEU A 14 31.40 -32.04 33.55
C LEU A 14 31.09 -30.53 33.55
N THR A 15 31.68 -29.78 34.47
CA THR A 15 31.47 -28.32 34.57
C THR A 15 32.00 -27.60 33.34
N CYS A 16 33.20 -27.96 32.86
CA CYS A 16 33.74 -27.45 31.60
C CYS A 16 32.84 -27.79 30.41
N GLY A 17 32.24 -28.99 30.36
CA GLY A 17 31.27 -29.37 29.34
C GLY A 17 30.03 -28.47 29.35
N ILE A 18 29.49 -28.16 30.53
CA ILE A 18 28.34 -27.25 30.68
C ILE A 18 28.72 -25.82 30.26
N ILE A 19 29.90 -25.32 30.68
CA ILE A 19 30.38 -23.99 30.30
C ILE A 19 30.57 -23.89 28.79
N ALA A 20 31.17 -24.89 28.16
CA ALA A 20 31.33 -24.94 26.70
C ALA A 20 29.97 -24.94 25.98
N ARG A 21 28.98 -25.66 26.53
CA ARG A 21 27.61 -25.65 26.00
C ARG A 21 26.95 -24.29 26.16
N LEU A 22 27.09 -23.64 27.32
CA LEU A 22 26.56 -22.29 27.54
C LEU A 22 27.23 -21.26 26.63
N PHE A 23 28.56 -21.33 26.44
CA PHE A 23 29.30 -20.48 25.51
C PHE A 23 28.77 -20.63 24.08
N TYR A 24 28.50 -21.86 23.64
CA TYR A 24 27.88 -22.09 22.35
C TYR A 24 26.53 -21.39 22.23
N TRP A 25 25.62 -21.57 23.19
CA TRP A 25 24.28 -20.98 23.13
C TRP A 25 24.28 -19.45 23.27
N GLN A 26 25.10 -18.91 24.17
CA GLN A 26 25.11 -17.48 24.47
C GLN A 26 25.92 -16.65 23.47
N ILE A 27 27.03 -17.18 22.95
CA ILE A 27 27.96 -16.41 22.10
C ILE A 27 27.85 -16.83 20.64
N ILE A 28 27.94 -18.13 20.34
CA ILE A 28 27.91 -18.62 18.95
C ILE A 28 26.48 -18.52 18.38
N SER A 29 25.49 -19.04 19.09
CA SER A 29 24.08 -19.02 18.67
C SER A 29 23.30 -17.82 19.19
N GLY A 30 23.87 -17.01 20.10
CA GLY A 30 23.15 -15.94 20.78
C GLY A 30 22.61 -14.86 19.84
N TYR A 31 23.37 -14.51 18.80
CA TYR A 31 22.91 -13.55 17.79
C TYR A 31 21.66 -14.04 17.05
N HIS A 32 21.68 -15.30 16.60
CA HIS A 32 20.57 -15.91 15.88
C HIS A 32 19.33 -16.04 16.76
N LEU A 33 19.49 -16.57 17.97
CA LEU A 33 18.39 -16.78 18.92
C LEU A 33 17.77 -15.46 19.38
N LYS A 34 18.59 -14.42 19.54
CA LYS A 34 18.08 -13.07 19.82
C LYS A 34 17.27 -12.52 18.65
N ALA A 35 17.72 -12.73 17.41
CA ALA A 35 16.97 -12.31 16.23
C ALA A 35 15.62 -13.06 16.11
N GLU A 36 15.62 -14.38 16.31
CA GLU A 36 14.40 -15.20 16.33
C GLU A 36 13.44 -14.78 17.45
N ALA A 37 13.95 -14.57 18.67
CA ALA A 37 13.13 -14.07 19.77
C ALA A 37 12.54 -12.70 19.44
N THR A 38 13.34 -11.80 18.86
CA THR A 38 12.91 -10.46 18.45
C THR A 38 11.78 -10.52 17.41
N ALA A 39 11.86 -11.44 16.45
CA ALA A 39 10.79 -11.67 15.48
C ALA A 39 9.49 -12.20 16.10
N GLN A 40 9.55 -12.84 17.28
CA GLN A 40 8.37 -13.35 17.97
C GLN A 40 7.60 -12.26 18.72
N TYR A 41 8.28 -11.29 19.34
CA TYR A 41 7.62 -10.25 20.16
C TYR A 41 7.57 -8.86 19.51
N LYS A 42 8.23 -8.62 18.37
CA LYS A 42 8.08 -7.35 17.63
C LYS A 42 7.02 -7.46 16.54
N LEU A 43 6.24 -6.39 16.40
CA LEU A 43 5.29 -6.12 15.33
C LEU A 43 5.81 -4.93 14.54
N GLU A 44 6.03 -5.11 13.24
CA GLU A 44 6.38 -4.03 12.32
C GLU A 44 5.14 -3.68 11.50
N LEU A 45 4.72 -2.42 11.57
CA LEU A 45 3.62 -1.88 10.78
C LEU A 45 4.18 -0.88 9.79
N THR A 46 3.82 -1.02 8.52
CA THR A 46 4.22 -0.10 7.46
C THR A 46 3.40 1.17 7.56
N LEU A 47 4.07 2.33 7.50
CA LEU A 47 3.40 3.63 7.37
C LEU A 47 3.41 4.01 5.88
N PRO A 48 2.25 3.99 5.19
CA PRO A 48 2.21 4.28 3.76
C PRO A 48 2.64 5.73 3.49
N ALA A 49 3.44 5.92 2.44
CA ALA A 49 3.76 7.24 1.91
C ALA A 49 2.68 7.67 0.91
N GLU A 50 2.41 8.98 0.85
CA GLU A 50 1.52 9.51 -0.17
C GLU A 50 2.25 9.70 -1.49
N ARG A 51 1.66 9.21 -2.58
CA ARG A 51 2.19 9.39 -3.92
C ARG A 51 2.11 10.87 -4.33
N GLY A 52 3.15 11.44 -4.91
CA GLY A 52 3.18 12.84 -5.34
C GLY A 52 2.07 13.19 -6.34
N SER A 53 1.46 14.36 -6.21
CA SER A 53 0.46 14.88 -7.16
C SER A 53 1.11 15.33 -8.47
N ILE A 54 0.36 15.29 -9.57
CA ILE A 54 0.74 15.90 -10.84
C ILE A 54 -0.18 17.09 -11.06
N ILE A 55 0.42 18.27 -11.20
CA ILE A 55 -0.29 19.55 -11.33
C ILE A 55 0.16 20.29 -12.58
N THR A 56 -0.71 21.13 -13.13
CA THR A 56 -0.39 22.03 -14.25
C THR A 56 0.27 23.32 -13.77
N SER A 57 0.78 24.12 -14.70
CA SER A 57 1.54 25.34 -14.40
C SER A 57 0.71 26.42 -13.71
N ASP A 58 -0.61 26.38 -13.85
CA ASP A 58 -1.58 27.22 -13.13
C ASP A 58 -1.91 26.69 -11.71
N GLY A 59 -1.30 25.59 -11.29
CA GLY A 59 -1.50 24.95 -9.99
C GLY A 59 -2.68 23.99 -9.93
N TYR A 60 -3.39 23.74 -11.05
CA TYR A 60 -4.51 22.81 -11.03
C TYR A 60 -4.05 21.35 -10.94
N PRO A 61 -4.60 20.55 -10.02
CA PRO A 61 -4.23 19.15 -9.89
C PRO A 61 -4.93 18.27 -10.93
N ILE A 62 -4.16 17.73 -11.87
CA ILE A 62 -4.66 16.80 -12.90
C ILE A 62 -4.52 15.33 -12.47
N VAL A 63 -3.64 15.05 -11.51
CA VAL A 63 -3.60 13.76 -10.81
C VAL A 63 -3.34 13.99 -9.32
N MET A 64 -4.15 13.38 -8.47
CA MET A 64 -4.07 13.52 -7.01
C MET A 64 -4.41 12.21 -6.30
N ASN A 65 -4.30 12.20 -4.97
CA ASN A 65 -4.81 11.11 -4.14
C ASN A 65 -6.14 11.53 -3.52
N LYS A 66 -7.09 10.60 -3.49
CA LYS A 66 -8.36 10.73 -2.78
C LYS A 66 -8.35 9.80 -1.57
N SER A 67 -8.93 10.25 -0.46
CA SER A 67 -9.15 9.42 0.71
C SER A 67 -10.00 8.20 0.34
N ALA A 68 -9.45 7.02 0.60
CA ALA A 68 -10.13 5.75 0.47
C ALA A 68 -9.61 4.81 1.56
N SER A 69 -10.29 3.70 1.76
CA SER A 69 -9.90 2.71 2.77
C SER A 69 -10.05 1.29 2.24
N LEU A 70 -9.19 0.41 2.73
CA LEU A 70 -9.39 -1.03 2.70
C LEU A 70 -10.46 -1.38 3.74
N VAL A 71 -11.51 -2.04 3.28
CA VAL A 71 -12.50 -2.68 4.17
C VAL A 71 -12.04 -4.09 4.42
N TYR A 72 -11.84 -4.45 5.70
CA TYR A 72 -11.47 -5.79 6.12
C TYR A 72 -12.42 -6.32 7.20
N ALA A 73 -12.47 -7.64 7.32
CA ALA A 73 -13.20 -8.36 8.35
C ALA A 73 -12.24 -9.02 9.33
N GLU A 74 -12.68 -9.20 10.57
CA GLU A 74 -12.05 -10.02 11.60
C GLU A 74 -12.97 -11.21 11.87
N PRO A 75 -12.85 -12.33 11.14
CA PRO A 75 -13.81 -13.43 11.18
C PRO A 75 -14.11 -13.96 12.58
N ALA A 76 -13.08 -14.08 13.42
CA ALA A 76 -13.22 -14.53 14.81
C ALA A 76 -14.09 -13.60 15.69
N ASN A 77 -14.23 -12.32 15.30
CA ASN A 77 -14.98 -11.30 16.03
C ASN A 77 -16.39 -11.05 15.47
N ILE A 78 -16.82 -11.77 14.44
CA ILE A 78 -18.14 -11.63 13.81
C ILE A 78 -19.18 -12.50 14.52
N ASP A 79 -20.27 -11.90 15.01
CA ASP A 79 -21.34 -12.64 15.72
C ASP A 79 -22.19 -13.49 14.75
N ASN A 80 -22.60 -12.93 13.60
CA ASN A 80 -23.39 -13.65 12.59
C ASN A 80 -22.85 -13.38 11.18
N HIS A 81 -22.16 -14.37 10.62
CA HIS A 81 -21.48 -14.26 9.33
C HIS A 81 -22.44 -14.04 8.16
N LYS A 82 -23.68 -14.56 8.25
CA LYS A 82 -24.68 -14.38 7.20
C LYS A 82 -25.18 -12.94 7.15
N VAL A 83 -25.57 -12.40 8.31
CA VAL A 83 -26.06 -11.02 8.43
C VAL A 83 -24.94 -10.03 8.10
N PHE A 84 -23.72 -10.29 8.57
CA PHE A 84 -22.53 -9.51 8.21
C PHE A 84 -22.37 -9.42 6.69
N SER A 85 -22.41 -10.57 6.01
CA SER A 85 -22.21 -10.63 4.56
C SER A 85 -23.30 -9.88 3.81
N GLU A 86 -24.57 -10.01 4.22
CA GLU A 86 -25.70 -9.31 3.60
C GLU A 86 -25.56 -7.77 3.72
N LEU A 87 -25.28 -7.27 4.94
CA LEU A 87 -25.17 -5.83 5.22
C LEU A 87 -23.97 -5.19 4.49
N VAL A 88 -22.79 -5.81 4.58
CA VAL A 88 -21.57 -5.28 3.98
C VAL A 88 -21.65 -5.33 2.45
N SER A 89 -22.19 -6.41 1.89
CA SER A 89 -22.35 -6.55 0.44
C SER A 89 -23.31 -5.53 -0.14
N GLN A 90 -24.37 -5.17 0.58
CA GLN A 90 -25.34 -4.17 0.12
C GLN A 90 -24.70 -2.79 -0.05
N VAL A 91 -23.90 -2.33 0.92
CA VAL A 91 -23.22 -1.02 0.85
C VAL A 91 -22.08 -1.04 -0.16
N LEU A 92 -21.28 -2.11 -0.17
CA LEU A 92 -20.14 -2.22 -1.08
C LEU A 92 -20.56 -2.51 -2.53
N GLN A 93 -21.78 -3.01 -2.74
CA GLN A 93 -22.32 -3.47 -4.03
C GLN A 93 -21.51 -4.63 -4.62
N ILE A 94 -21.15 -5.59 -3.76
CA ILE A 94 -20.44 -6.81 -4.13
C ILE A 94 -21.32 -8.03 -3.85
N ASP A 95 -20.93 -9.18 -4.37
CA ASP A 95 -21.69 -10.41 -4.21
C ASP A 95 -21.61 -10.97 -2.77
N VAL A 96 -22.76 -11.34 -2.20
CA VAL A 96 -22.87 -11.83 -0.82
C VAL A 96 -22.09 -13.11 -0.60
N ALA A 97 -22.08 -14.02 -1.58
CA ALA A 97 -21.35 -15.27 -1.48
C ALA A 97 -19.83 -15.04 -1.48
N SER A 98 -19.35 -14.02 -2.19
CA SER A 98 -17.95 -13.61 -2.19
C SER A 98 -17.50 -13.12 -0.82
N VAL A 99 -18.29 -12.26 -0.16
CA VAL A 99 -17.99 -11.80 1.21
C VAL A 99 -18.05 -12.97 2.20
N ALA A 100 -19.08 -13.81 2.11
CA ALA A 100 -19.23 -14.97 2.97
C ALA A 100 -18.05 -15.95 2.84
N ALA A 101 -17.53 -16.15 1.63
CA ALA A 101 -16.35 -16.99 1.40
C ALA A 101 -15.09 -16.38 2.04
N MET A 102 -14.89 -15.06 1.94
CA MET A 102 -13.74 -14.36 2.53
C MET A 102 -13.71 -14.48 4.06
N ILE A 103 -14.87 -14.47 4.71
CA ILE A 103 -14.99 -14.55 6.18
C ILE A 103 -15.22 -15.97 6.71
N SER A 104 -15.24 -16.99 5.84
CA SER A 104 -15.57 -18.37 6.25
C SER A 104 -14.53 -19.01 7.18
N ASP A 105 -13.27 -18.58 7.07
CA ASP A 105 -12.15 -19.10 7.85
C ASP A 105 -11.94 -18.27 9.12
N THR A 106 -12.45 -18.78 10.23
CA THR A 106 -12.35 -18.13 11.56
C THR A 106 -10.97 -18.26 12.20
N SER A 107 -10.04 -19.01 11.59
CA SER A 107 -8.64 -19.07 12.06
C SER A 107 -7.85 -17.82 11.69
N LYS A 108 -8.33 -17.06 10.69
CA LYS A 108 -7.70 -15.80 10.26
C LYS A 108 -8.04 -14.69 11.24
N MET A 109 -7.00 -13.97 11.66
CA MET A 109 -7.16 -12.76 12.48
C MET A 109 -7.87 -11.65 11.71
N TRP A 110 -7.57 -11.52 10.42
CA TRP A 110 -8.21 -10.56 9.52
C TRP A 110 -8.30 -11.11 8.09
N SER A 111 -9.24 -10.58 7.30
CA SER A 111 -9.38 -10.87 5.87
C SER A 111 -9.79 -9.60 5.11
N PRO A 112 -9.09 -9.23 4.02
CA PRO A 112 -9.50 -8.11 3.18
C PRO A 112 -10.81 -8.46 2.46
N ILE A 113 -11.73 -7.48 2.36
CA ILE A 113 -12.99 -7.61 1.61
C ILE A 113 -12.91 -6.82 0.31
N LEU A 114 -12.58 -5.53 0.41
CA LEU A 114 -12.53 -4.64 -0.75
C LEU A 114 -11.53 -3.50 -0.52
N HIS A 115 -10.62 -3.34 -1.48
CA HIS A 115 -9.61 -2.28 -1.49
C HIS A 115 -10.16 -0.97 -2.06
N LYS A 116 -9.53 0.14 -1.69
CA LYS A 116 -9.77 1.48 -2.28
C LYS A 116 -11.25 1.92 -2.30
N VAL A 117 -11.97 1.62 -1.22
CA VAL A 117 -13.38 2.00 -1.05
C VAL A 117 -13.48 3.50 -0.74
N ASP A 118 -14.35 4.18 -1.49
CA ASP A 118 -14.59 5.62 -1.33
C ASP A 118 -15.16 5.97 0.06
N GLU A 119 -14.75 7.12 0.60
CA GLU A 119 -15.10 7.57 1.96
C GLU A 119 -16.62 7.58 2.24
N GLU A 120 -17.45 7.89 1.23
CA GLU A 120 -18.91 7.88 1.36
C GLU A 120 -19.44 6.50 1.82
N LYS A 121 -19.00 5.42 1.16
CA LYS A 121 -19.35 4.04 1.53
C LYS A 121 -18.78 3.65 2.89
N ILE A 122 -17.59 4.15 3.23
CA ILE A 122 -16.97 3.92 4.54
C ILE A 122 -17.81 4.53 5.66
N GLN A 123 -18.32 5.74 5.46
CA GLN A 123 -19.19 6.39 6.45
C GLN A 123 -20.51 5.62 6.62
N GLU A 124 -21.11 5.14 5.54
CA GLU A 124 -22.28 4.26 5.62
C GLU A 124 -22.00 2.97 6.41
N LEU A 125 -20.88 2.31 6.14
CA LEU A 125 -20.48 1.09 6.87
C LEU A 125 -20.21 1.36 8.37
N LYS A 126 -19.61 2.50 8.72
CA LYS A 126 -19.39 2.91 10.11
C LYS A 126 -20.71 3.09 10.86
N LEU A 127 -21.74 3.63 10.19
CA LEU A 127 -23.06 3.83 10.80
C LEU A 127 -23.78 2.52 11.11
N LEU A 128 -23.48 1.44 10.38
CA LEU A 128 -24.04 0.11 10.65
C LEU A 128 -23.50 -0.51 11.94
N ASN A 129 -22.34 -0.04 12.44
CA ASN A 129 -21.69 -0.50 13.67
C ASN A 129 -21.57 -2.04 13.75
N VAL A 130 -21.18 -2.67 12.64
CA VAL A 130 -21.06 -4.11 12.52
C VAL A 130 -19.79 -4.59 13.21
N LYS A 131 -19.94 -5.53 14.16
CA LYS A 131 -18.81 -6.10 14.90
C LYS A 131 -17.93 -6.95 13.97
N GLY A 132 -16.61 -6.81 14.12
CA GLY A 132 -15.63 -7.48 13.27
C GLY A 132 -15.41 -6.82 11.91
N LEU A 133 -15.97 -5.63 11.67
CA LEU A 133 -15.69 -4.80 10.49
C LEU A 133 -14.63 -3.76 10.83
N GLY A 134 -13.54 -3.73 10.06
CA GLY A 134 -12.45 -2.79 10.23
C GLY A 134 -12.14 -2.01 8.95
N PHE A 135 -11.40 -0.92 9.14
CA PHE A 135 -11.02 -0.01 8.06
C PHE A 135 -9.56 0.39 8.19
N GLU A 136 -8.81 0.26 7.10
CA GLU A 136 -7.42 0.71 7.03
C GLU A 136 -7.30 1.78 5.94
N LYS A 137 -6.60 2.88 6.23
CA LYS A 137 -6.44 3.98 5.27
C LYS A 137 -5.62 3.50 4.08
N GLU A 138 -6.19 3.60 2.88
CA GLU A 138 -5.57 3.17 1.63
C GLU A 138 -5.89 4.22 0.55
N PRO A 139 -5.02 5.22 0.36
CA PRO A 139 -5.27 6.29 -0.61
C PRO A 139 -5.50 5.75 -2.02
N LYS A 140 -6.46 6.32 -2.73
CA LYS A 140 -6.79 5.96 -4.11
C LYS A 140 -6.30 7.04 -5.06
N ARG A 141 -5.56 6.65 -6.10
CA ARG A 141 -5.16 7.58 -7.17
C ARG A 141 -6.38 8.07 -7.95
N TYR A 142 -6.48 9.37 -8.16
CA TYR A 142 -7.64 10.05 -8.75
C TYR A 142 -7.22 11.01 -9.87
N TYR A 143 -7.96 10.95 -10.99
CA TYR A 143 -7.73 11.70 -12.22
C TYR A 143 -8.98 12.55 -12.47
N PRO A 144 -9.03 13.82 -12.00
CA PRO A 144 -10.25 14.64 -12.07
C PRO A 144 -10.79 14.85 -13.49
N GLU A 145 -9.89 14.89 -14.47
CA GLU A 145 -10.20 15.14 -15.88
C GLU A 145 -10.43 13.84 -16.69
N GLY A 146 -10.49 12.69 -16.01
CA GLY A 146 -10.77 11.40 -16.62
C GLY A 146 -9.76 11.02 -17.70
N SER A 147 -10.22 10.97 -18.96
CA SER A 147 -9.41 10.57 -20.11
C SER A 147 -8.55 11.69 -20.71
N MET A 148 -8.68 12.94 -20.25
CA MET A 148 -7.85 14.03 -20.74
C MET A 148 -6.38 13.75 -20.43
N ALA A 149 -5.54 13.85 -21.45
CA ALA A 149 -4.11 13.58 -21.40
C ALA A 149 -3.78 12.17 -20.87
N ALA A 150 -4.71 11.20 -20.95
CA ALA A 150 -4.54 9.87 -20.35
C ALA A 150 -3.21 9.23 -20.74
N GLN A 151 -2.88 9.20 -22.03
CA GLN A 151 -1.61 8.63 -22.52
C GLN A 151 -0.37 9.35 -22.02
N LEU A 152 -0.43 10.68 -21.86
CA LEU A 152 0.66 11.47 -21.31
C LEU A 152 0.84 11.14 -19.83
N LEU A 153 -0.26 11.10 -19.08
CA LEU A 153 -0.24 10.87 -17.64
C LEU A 153 0.12 9.43 -17.29
N GLY A 154 -0.37 8.45 -18.05
CA GLY A 154 -0.32 7.04 -17.67
C GLY A 154 -1.40 6.71 -16.63
N PHE A 155 -1.18 5.64 -15.87
CA PHE A 155 -2.06 5.26 -14.77
C PHE A 155 -1.30 4.57 -13.64
N VAL A 156 -1.97 4.33 -12.51
CA VAL A 156 -1.44 3.53 -11.40
C VAL A 156 -2.24 2.24 -11.31
N GLY A 157 -1.55 1.11 -11.22
CA GLY A 157 -2.13 -0.21 -11.04
C GLY A 157 -1.38 -1.00 -9.97
N LEU A 158 -1.85 -2.22 -9.69
CA LEU A 158 -1.19 -3.10 -8.74
C LEU A 158 -0.10 -3.94 -9.43
N ASP A 159 1.02 -4.16 -8.75
CA ASP A 159 2.01 -5.17 -9.15
C ASP A 159 1.57 -6.59 -8.73
N GLN A 160 2.44 -7.58 -8.97
CA GLN A 160 2.19 -8.98 -8.58
C GLN A 160 2.06 -9.19 -7.07
N ASN A 161 2.57 -8.25 -6.27
CA ASN A 161 2.56 -8.29 -4.82
C ASN A 161 1.44 -7.41 -4.22
N GLY A 162 0.63 -6.75 -5.06
CA GLY A 162 -0.45 -5.87 -4.62
C GLY A 162 0.00 -4.44 -4.25
N ASN A 163 1.19 -4.00 -4.66
CA ASN A 163 1.66 -2.62 -4.44
C ASN A 163 1.27 -1.70 -5.59
N ASP A 164 1.00 -0.44 -5.28
CA ASP A 164 0.74 0.60 -6.28
C ASP A 164 2.00 0.93 -7.08
N VAL A 165 1.92 0.74 -8.40
CA VAL A 165 2.98 1.03 -9.37
C VAL A 165 2.41 1.87 -10.50
N GLY A 166 3.13 2.94 -10.86
CA GLY A 166 2.84 3.72 -12.05
C GLY A 166 3.19 2.95 -13.32
N TYR A 167 2.29 2.99 -14.30
CA TYR A 167 2.43 2.35 -15.61
C TYR A 167 2.21 3.37 -16.71
N PHE A 168 3.10 3.35 -17.70
CA PHE A 168 3.10 4.24 -18.87
C PHE A 168 3.14 5.73 -18.53
N GLY A 169 3.31 6.58 -19.55
CA GLY A 169 3.31 8.02 -19.39
C GLY A 169 4.24 8.53 -18.28
N LEU A 170 3.82 9.63 -17.66
CA LEU A 170 4.52 10.27 -16.55
C LEU A 170 4.47 9.43 -15.26
N GLU A 171 3.34 8.79 -14.97
CA GLU A 171 3.16 7.93 -13.79
C GLU A 171 4.19 6.79 -13.76
N GLY A 172 4.40 6.14 -14.90
CA GLY A 172 5.37 5.06 -15.05
C GLY A 172 6.81 5.55 -15.11
N TYR A 173 7.09 6.57 -15.93
CA TYR A 173 8.45 7.09 -16.09
C TYR A 173 9.01 7.65 -14.78
N TYR A 174 8.19 8.39 -14.02
CA TYR A 174 8.56 9.01 -12.75
C TYR A 174 8.05 8.22 -11.54
N ASN A 175 7.81 6.92 -11.68
CA ASN A 175 7.26 6.12 -10.59
C ASN A 175 8.10 6.23 -9.30
N ARG A 176 9.42 6.25 -9.42
CA ARG A 176 10.35 6.34 -8.29
C ARG A 176 10.22 7.68 -7.54
N GLU A 177 10.10 8.78 -8.26
CA GLU A 177 9.98 10.13 -7.71
C GLU A 177 8.59 10.36 -7.12
N LEU A 178 7.56 9.78 -7.75
CA LEU A 178 6.17 9.92 -7.34
C LEU A 178 5.81 9.00 -6.17
N GLN A 179 6.34 7.78 -6.03
CA GLN A 179 5.88 6.83 -5.01
C GLN A 179 6.24 7.19 -3.57
N GLY A 180 7.28 8.02 -3.35
CA GLY A 180 7.79 8.30 -2.01
C GLY A 180 8.51 7.10 -1.37
N LYS A 181 8.70 7.13 -0.05
CA LYS A 181 9.27 6.03 0.72
C LYS A 181 8.40 5.76 1.93
N ALA A 182 7.87 4.55 2.03
CA ALA A 182 7.11 4.13 3.20
C ALA A 182 7.98 4.20 4.47
N GLY A 183 7.35 4.63 5.56
CA GLY A 183 7.93 4.56 6.89
C GLY A 183 7.59 3.23 7.55
N SER A 184 8.03 3.06 8.79
CA SER A 184 7.64 1.91 9.60
C SER A 184 7.55 2.27 11.07
N ILE A 185 6.68 1.57 11.79
CA ILE A 185 6.61 1.60 13.24
C ILE A 185 6.81 0.19 13.77
N THR A 186 7.83 0.02 14.59
CA THR A 186 8.12 -1.23 15.28
C THR A 186 7.69 -1.09 16.74
N ILE A 187 6.77 -1.96 17.18
CA ILE A 187 6.24 -2.01 18.54
C ILE A 187 6.34 -3.44 19.09
N GLU A 188 6.42 -3.57 20.41
CA GLU A 188 6.32 -4.89 21.05
C GLU A 188 4.86 -5.35 21.10
N LYS A 189 4.64 -6.65 20.97
CA LYS A 189 3.32 -7.29 21.08
C LYS A 189 3.32 -8.33 22.19
N ASP A 190 2.16 -8.55 22.80
CA ASP A 190 1.95 -9.60 23.78
C ASP A 190 1.74 -10.98 23.12
N VAL A 191 1.51 -12.01 23.95
CA VAL A 191 1.26 -13.39 23.48
C VAL A 191 -0.04 -13.54 22.69
N THR A 192 -0.96 -12.58 22.76
CA THR A 192 -2.20 -12.54 21.98
C THR A 192 -2.03 -11.80 20.65
N GLY A 193 -0.88 -11.15 20.45
CA GLY A 193 -0.56 -10.34 19.28
C GLY A 193 -0.95 -8.86 19.43
N ALA A 194 -1.49 -8.45 20.57
CA ALA A 194 -1.88 -7.08 20.82
C ALA A 194 -0.66 -6.19 21.12
N PRO A 195 -0.63 -4.95 20.63
CA PRO A 195 0.51 -4.05 20.84
C PRO A 195 0.62 -3.60 22.31
N ILE A 196 1.84 -3.63 22.85
CA ILE A 196 2.18 -3.16 24.19
C ILE A 196 2.54 -1.67 24.11
N LEU A 197 1.57 -0.80 24.44
CA LEU A 197 1.70 0.66 24.29
C LEU A 197 2.76 1.32 25.19
N VAL A 198 3.23 0.62 26.22
CA VAL A 198 4.24 1.12 27.19
C VAL A 198 5.65 0.63 26.84
N GLY A 199 5.80 -0.19 25.80
CA GLY A 199 7.09 -0.75 25.37
C GLY A 199 7.94 0.22 24.55
N ASP A 200 9.17 -0.20 24.24
CA ASP A 200 10.02 0.52 23.30
C ASP A 200 9.39 0.52 21.91
N SER A 201 9.28 1.70 21.29
CA SER A 201 8.82 1.85 19.92
C SER A 201 9.88 2.55 19.08
N THR A 202 10.12 2.03 17.88
CA THR A 202 10.95 2.71 16.87
C THR A 202 10.03 3.16 15.75
N ARG A 203 10.02 4.46 15.45
CA ARG A 203 9.19 5.03 14.40
C ARG A 203 10.05 5.74 13.37
N ILE A 204 9.87 5.35 12.12
CA ILE A 204 10.47 5.96 10.93
C ILE A 204 9.31 6.59 10.17
N GLU A 205 9.28 7.92 10.07
CA GLU A 205 8.22 8.61 9.32
C GLU A 205 8.34 8.32 7.82
N PRO A 206 7.20 8.21 7.10
CA PRO A 206 7.22 8.11 5.65
C PRO A 206 7.68 9.42 5.00
N GLU A 207 8.35 9.29 3.85
CA GLU A 207 8.67 10.41 2.95
C GLU A 207 7.67 10.41 1.79
N ASN A 208 6.83 11.44 1.68
CA ASN A 208 5.89 11.56 0.58
C ASN A 208 6.60 11.75 -0.77
N GLY A 209 5.94 11.32 -1.84
CA GLY A 209 6.41 11.50 -3.20
C GLY A 209 6.44 12.96 -3.64
N SER A 210 7.30 13.26 -4.61
CA SER A 210 7.49 14.61 -5.13
C SER A 210 6.30 15.06 -5.97
N THR A 211 5.83 16.30 -5.76
CA THR A 211 4.84 16.92 -6.64
C THR A 211 5.48 17.29 -7.98
N MET A 212 4.85 16.88 -9.08
CA MET A 212 5.28 17.21 -10.43
C MET A 212 4.47 18.37 -10.98
N VAL A 213 5.15 19.40 -11.49
CA VAL A 213 4.53 20.55 -12.15
C VAL A 213 4.77 20.45 -13.65
N LEU A 214 3.70 20.46 -14.45
CA LEU A 214 3.74 20.39 -15.91
C LEU A 214 3.53 21.76 -16.54
N TRP A 215 4.09 21.96 -17.73
CA TRP A 215 3.78 23.08 -18.62
C TRP A 215 2.42 22.95 -19.32
N LEU A 216 1.73 21.83 -19.09
CA LEU A 216 0.46 21.50 -19.73
C LEU A 216 -0.60 22.56 -19.42
N ASP A 217 -1.23 23.10 -20.46
CA ASP A 217 -2.39 23.98 -20.38
C ASP A 217 -3.65 23.15 -20.64
N ARG A 218 -4.54 23.08 -19.66
CA ARG A 218 -5.77 22.28 -19.72
C ARG A 218 -6.71 22.72 -20.85
N THR A 219 -6.79 24.02 -21.10
CA THR A 219 -7.65 24.57 -22.16
C THR A 219 -7.11 24.15 -23.52
N MET A 220 -5.81 24.29 -23.74
CA MET A 220 -5.17 23.86 -24.98
C MET A 220 -5.26 22.35 -25.17
N GLN A 221 -5.03 21.56 -24.11
CA GLN A 221 -5.14 20.11 -24.14
C GLN A 221 -6.53 19.66 -24.62
N ASN A 222 -7.59 20.20 -24.03
CA ASN A 222 -8.98 19.86 -24.39
C ASN A 222 -9.29 20.25 -25.84
N ILE A 223 -8.87 21.44 -26.29
CA ILE A 223 -9.06 21.88 -27.68
C ILE A 223 -8.35 20.94 -28.65
N VAL A 224 -7.11 20.57 -28.36
CA VAL A 224 -6.29 19.70 -29.20
C VAL A 224 -6.90 18.30 -29.31
N GLU A 225 -7.30 17.69 -28.20
CA GLU A 225 -7.96 16.38 -28.19
C GLU A 225 -9.24 16.38 -29.01
N LYS A 226 -10.10 17.38 -28.79
CA LYS A 226 -11.36 17.53 -29.54
C LYS A 226 -11.10 17.68 -31.04
N LYS A 227 -10.15 18.55 -31.42
CA LYS A 227 -9.82 18.78 -32.83
C LYS A 227 -9.18 17.58 -33.50
N LEU A 228 -8.37 16.82 -32.76
CA LEU A 228 -7.81 15.57 -33.24
C LEU A 228 -8.92 14.56 -33.54
N ILE A 229 -9.85 14.34 -32.62
CA ILE A 229 -10.99 13.42 -32.83
C ILE A 229 -11.83 13.86 -34.03
N GLU A 230 -12.19 15.15 -34.12
CA GLU A 230 -12.93 15.71 -35.26
C GLU A 230 -12.19 15.46 -36.60
N GLY A 231 -10.87 15.64 -36.61
CA GLY A 231 -10.03 15.38 -37.77
C GLY A 231 -10.01 13.90 -38.16
N ILE A 232 -9.78 13.00 -37.20
CA ILE A 232 -9.78 11.55 -37.41
C ILE A 232 -11.10 11.09 -38.03
N GLN A 233 -12.24 11.53 -37.47
CA GLN A 233 -13.57 11.19 -37.97
C GLN A 233 -13.82 11.74 -39.39
N LYS A 234 -13.41 12.98 -39.64
CA LYS A 234 -13.59 13.64 -40.95
C LYS A 234 -12.81 12.95 -42.07
N TYR A 235 -11.58 12.50 -41.79
CA TYR A 235 -10.68 11.95 -42.80
C TYR A 235 -10.62 10.41 -42.79
N GLY A 236 -11.32 9.74 -41.86
CA GLY A 236 -11.31 8.28 -41.74
C GLY A 236 -9.94 7.71 -41.39
N ALA A 237 -9.11 8.49 -40.69
CA ALA A 237 -7.78 8.05 -40.28
C ALA A 237 -7.88 6.99 -39.16
N LYS A 238 -6.89 6.11 -39.06
CA LYS A 238 -6.83 5.10 -37.99
C LYS A 238 -6.24 5.66 -36.70
N GLU A 239 -5.22 6.51 -36.83
CA GLU A 239 -4.40 7.01 -35.74
C GLU A 239 -4.01 8.46 -36.03
N GLY A 240 -3.65 9.20 -34.98
CA GLY A 240 -3.10 10.55 -35.11
C GLY A 240 -2.53 11.06 -33.80
N SER A 241 -1.62 12.03 -33.88
CA SER A 241 -1.01 12.66 -32.73
C SER A 241 -0.81 14.15 -32.98
N VAL A 242 -0.91 14.95 -31.92
CA VAL A 242 -0.70 16.40 -31.95
C VAL A 242 0.12 16.79 -30.74
N VAL A 243 1.15 17.59 -30.97
CA VAL A 243 1.98 18.19 -29.92
C VAL A 243 1.99 19.70 -30.13
N VAL A 244 1.73 20.44 -29.04
CA VAL A 244 1.83 21.90 -29.00
C VAL A 244 2.92 22.25 -27.99
N MET A 245 3.90 23.03 -28.45
CA MET A 245 5.09 23.40 -27.68
C MET A 245 5.27 24.92 -27.70
N ASP A 246 5.69 25.48 -26.57
CA ASP A 246 6.22 26.84 -26.52
C ASP A 246 7.66 26.84 -27.09
N PRO A 247 7.92 27.52 -28.22
CA PRO A 247 9.23 27.51 -28.87
C PRO A 247 10.32 28.25 -28.07
N THR A 248 9.94 29.09 -27.09
CA THR A 248 10.90 29.85 -26.29
C THR A 248 11.44 29.05 -25.11
N THR A 249 10.57 28.26 -24.47
CA THR A 249 10.91 27.45 -23.28
C THR A 249 11.13 25.97 -23.59
N GLY A 250 10.62 25.49 -24.74
CA GLY A 250 10.52 24.07 -25.06
C GLY A 250 9.44 23.34 -24.27
N GLY A 251 8.63 24.05 -23.47
CA GLY A 251 7.55 23.46 -22.66
C GLY A 251 6.44 22.88 -23.53
N ILE A 252 5.98 21.68 -23.19
CA ILE A 252 4.84 21.04 -23.85
C ILE A 252 3.54 21.57 -23.22
N LEU A 253 2.77 22.30 -24.03
CA LEU A 253 1.51 22.92 -23.62
C LEU A 253 0.31 21.99 -23.81
N ALA A 254 0.37 21.12 -24.84
CA ALA A 254 -0.62 20.07 -25.08
C ALA A 254 0.01 18.90 -25.85
N MET A 255 -0.43 17.68 -25.53
CA MET A 255 -0.02 16.46 -26.22
C MET A 255 -1.18 15.46 -26.22
N ALA A 256 -1.67 15.11 -27.40
CA ALA A 256 -2.78 14.16 -27.55
C ALA A 256 -2.47 13.14 -28.63
N SER A 257 -2.91 11.90 -28.45
CA SER A 257 -2.94 10.91 -29.53
C SER A 257 -4.25 10.13 -29.55
N TYR A 258 -4.58 9.60 -30.72
CA TYR A 258 -5.74 8.76 -30.97
C TYR A 258 -5.28 7.43 -31.61
N PRO A 259 -5.83 6.28 -31.19
CA PRO A 259 -6.85 6.10 -30.14
C PRO A 259 -6.29 6.38 -28.74
N SER A 260 -7.12 6.94 -27.85
CA SER A 260 -6.87 6.98 -26.41
C SER A 260 -7.57 5.80 -25.73
N TYR A 261 -7.23 5.55 -24.46
CA TYR A 261 -8.00 4.70 -23.55
C TYR A 261 -8.91 5.53 -22.64
#